data_AF-A0A843R3U5-F1
#
_entry.id   AF-A0A843R3U5-F1
#
_cell.length_a   1.000
_cell.length_b   1.000
_cell.length_c   1.000
_cell.angle_alpha   90.00
_cell.angle_beta   90.00
_cell.angle_gamma   90.00
#
_symmetry.space_group_name_H-M   'P 1'
#
loop_
_entity.id
_entity.type
_entity.pdbx_description
1 polymer ?
#
loop_
_entity_poly.entity_id
_entity_poly.type
_entity_poly.pdbx_seq_one_letter_code
_entity_poly.pdbx_strand_id
1 'polypeptide(L)'
;MGNRIKELRKEKGVTLKTLSDAVGIAVSTLSGYEKEVGEKGYRNPKIENWEKLAEFFKVPVEYLQGAGWSQDDVVEFLLFMIANRYNNFFDGPFYVEVDNGKVFKYGFDKVDLYDVDPKDLPGYKEKMKEYLEEQVTIDENEKGRKVTHSDDYLQDDYYDDYFDELVGVYAPNDEVVRQSLIDEIDNPTIDLASVLGGLLPGDEIRKIETAYIEFVFEDKLLEELHSRNETFFAFKKILVDNIKSLSDYAFLASIGEGWGMQPSPEYVIAKRLSDELQEKKFDSKMASFKVDPYKASKKNIDAMSITSNDHKLLFEIVAHLLDENKELKKRVDQLENKLPK
;
A
#
# COMPACT_ATOMS: atom_id res chain seq x y z
N MET A 1 1.64 -6.42 -15.98
CA MET A 1 1.65 -5.05 -16.53
C MET A 1 2.76 -4.91 -17.56
N GLY A 2 2.55 -4.06 -18.56
CA GLY A 2 3.61 -3.63 -19.50
C GLY A 2 4.54 -2.60 -18.86
N ASN A 3 5.64 -2.28 -19.54
CA ASN A 3 6.54 -1.21 -19.09
C ASN A 3 5.94 0.18 -19.32
N ARG A 4 6.47 1.20 -18.63
CA ARG A 4 5.93 2.57 -18.63
C ARG A 4 6.68 3.53 -19.57
N ILE A 5 7.50 3.02 -20.50
CA ILE A 5 8.32 3.87 -21.40
C ILE A 5 7.41 4.77 -22.25
N LYS A 6 6.40 4.18 -22.90
CA LYS A 6 5.49 4.88 -23.80
C LYS A 6 4.64 5.93 -23.07
N GLU A 7 4.17 5.56 -21.89
CA GLU A 7 3.37 6.41 -20.99
C GLU A 7 4.18 7.65 -20.60
N LEU A 8 5.32 7.46 -19.93
CA LEU A 8 6.18 8.57 -19.48
C LEU A 8 6.67 9.45 -20.64
N ARG A 9 6.95 8.84 -21.81
CA ARG A 9 7.33 9.61 -23.00
C ARG A 9 6.20 10.55 -23.44
N LYS A 10 4.96 10.06 -23.50
CA LYS A 10 3.80 10.84 -23.91
C LYS A 10 3.48 11.94 -22.90
N GLU A 11 3.49 11.61 -21.61
CA GLU A 11 3.25 12.59 -20.54
C GLU A 11 4.23 13.76 -20.58
N LYS A 12 5.51 13.48 -20.86
CA LYS A 12 6.54 14.52 -20.99
C LYS A 12 6.54 15.22 -22.35
N GLY A 13 5.63 14.88 -23.26
CA GLY A 13 5.58 15.46 -24.62
C GLY A 13 6.81 15.15 -25.46
N VAL A 14 7.53 14.05 -25.18
CA VAL A 14 8.79 13.68 -25.84
C VAL A 14 8.51 12.84 -27.08
N THR A 15 9.16 13.16 -28.20
CA THR A 15 9.09 12.30 -29.40
C THR A 15 10.06 11.13 -29.30
N LEU A 16 9.80 10.01 -29.99
CA LEU A 16 10.76 8.91 -30.05
C LEU A 16 12.14 9.34 -30.58
N LYS A 17 12.17 10.33 -31.48
CA LYS A 17 13.42 10.91 -32.00
C LYS A 17 14.18 11.66 -30.90
N THR A 18 13.49 12.55 -30.18
CA THR A 18 14.07 13.29 -29.05
C THR A 18 14.60 12.35 -27.97
N LEU A 19 13.83 11.29 -27.65
CA LEU A 19 14.27 10.26 -26.70
C LEU A 19 15.52 9.54 -27.22
N SER A 20 15.51 9.10 -28.49
CA SER A 20 16.65 8.46 -29.15
C SER A 20 17.93 9.30 -29.06
N ASP A 21 17.81 10.60 -29.37
CA ASP A 21 18.93 11.54 -29.34
C ASP A 21 19.47 11.73 -27.92
N ALA A 22 18.60 11.70 -26.91
CA ALA A 22 18.98 11.87 -25.50
C ALA A 22 19.64 10.64 -24.88
N VAL A 23 19.13 9.42 -25.14
CA VAL A 23 19.63 8.18 -24.51
C VAL A 23 20.59 7.38 -25.41
N GLY A 24 20.79 7.80 -26.66
CA GLY A 24 21.65 7.12 -27.63
C GLY A 24 21.13 5.76 -28.08
N ILE A 25 19.81 5.53 -28.03
CA ILE A 25 19.16 4.29 -28.45
C ILE A 25 18.38 4.57 -29.73
N ALA A 26 18.64 3.81 -30.81
CA ALA A 26 17.98 4.01 -32.09
C ALA A 26 16.43 4.03 -31.98
N VAL A 27 15.78 4.95 -32.70
CA VAL A 27 14.32 5.10 -32.75
C VAL A 27 13.58 3.78 -32.99
N SER A 28 14.08 2.94 -33.91
CA SER A 28 13.48 1.63 -34.21
C SER A 28 13.56 0.66 -33.04
N THR A 29 14.58 0.78 -32.19
CA THR A 29 14.74 0.00 -30.96
C THR A 29 13.80 0.51 -29.87
N LEU A 30 13.73 1.83 -29.64
CA LEU A 30 12.78 2.42 -28.69
C LEU A 30 11.33 2.09 -29.05
N SER A 31 10.98 2.17 -30.34
CA SER A 31 9.66 1.74 -30.81
C SER A 31 9.37 0.26 -30.57
N GLY A 32 10.40 -0.59 -30.48
CA GLY A 32 10.23 -2.00 -30.10
C GLY A 32 10.05 -2.20 -28.60
N TYR A 33 10.62 -1.31 -27.77
CA TYR A 33 10.49 -1.32 -26.31
C TYR A 33 9.10 -0.87 -25.84
N GLU A 34 8.47 0.05 -26.57
CA GLU A 34 7.11 0.56 -26.28
C GLU A 34 5.97 -0.38 -26.71
N LYS A 35 6.29 -1.59 -27.19
CA LYS A 35 5.30 -2.59 -27.59
C LYS A 35 4.97 -3.53 -26.45
N GLU A 36 3.80 -4.13 -26.52
CA GLU A 36 3.38 -5.15 -25.56
C GLU A 36 4.05 -6.51 -25.83
N VAL A 37 4.14 -7.33 -24.79
CA VAL A 37 4.66 -8.70 -24.89
C VAL A 37 3.77 -9.49 -25.85
N GLY A 38 4.37 -10.12 -26.87
CA GLY A 38 3.65 -10.86 -27.90
C GLY A 38 3.34 -10.06 -29.17
N GLU A 39 3.52 -8.74 -29.17
CA GLU A 39 3.38 -7.94 -30.39
C GLU A 39 4.56 -8.13 -31.35
N LYS A 40 4.29 -8.07 -32.66
CA LYS A 40 5.34 -8.18 -33.68
C LYS A 40 6.36 -7.06 -33.54
N GLY A 41 7.61 -7.45 -33.31
CA GLY A 41 8.73 -6.51 -33.14
C GLY A 41 8.85 -5.94 -31.73
N TYR A 42 8.17 -6.53 -30.74
CA TYR A 42 8.50 -6.37 -29.33
C TYR A 42 9.98 -6.64 -29.07
N ARG A 43 10.57 -5.83 -28.19
CA ARG A 43 11.93 -6.01 -27.71
C ARG A 43 11.95 -5.76 -26.21
N ASN A 44 12.61 -6.62 -25.46
CA ASN A 44 12.90 -6.33 -24.05
C ASN A 44 14.18 -5.48 -23.96
N PRO A 45 14.19 -4.33 -23.27
CA PRO A 45 15.42 -3.60 -23.00
C PRO A 45 16.43 -4.42 -22.19
N LYS A 46 17.71 -4.19 -22.46
CA LYS A 46 18.79 -4.67 -21.58
C LYS A 46 18.89 -3.78 -20.35
N ILE A 47 19.55 -4.27 -19.30
CA ILE A 47 19.74 -3.55 -18.03
C ILE A 47 20.32 -2.15 -18.27
N GLU A 48 21.35 -2.02 -19.11
CA GLU A 48 21.98 -0.71 -19.37
C GLU A 48 21.04 0.27 -20.09
N ASN A 49 20.08 -0.24 -20.86
CA ASN A 49 19.08 0.59 -21.52
C ASN A 49 17.93 0.95 -20.56
N TRP A 50 17.59 0.08 -19.61
CA TRP A 50 16.65 0.41 -18.53
C TRP A 50 17.18 1.57 -17.69
N GLU A 51 18.44 1.50 -17.28
CA GLU A 51 19.10 2.55 -16.49
C GLU A 51 19.11 3.90 -17.21
N LYS A 52 19.51 3.92 -18.49
CA LYS A 52 19.50 5.16 -19.30
C LYS A 52 18.13 5.78 -19.43
N LEU A 53 17.10 4.96 -19.65
CA LEU A 53 15.73 5.43 -19.78
C LEU A 53 15.20 5.94 -18.43
N ALA A 54 15.49 5.22 -17.34
CA ALA A 54 15.11 5.60 -15.98
C ALA A 54 15.74 6.93 -15.57
N GLU A 55 17.05 7.11 -15.86
CA GLU A 55 17.76 8.37 -15.65
C GLU A 55 17.15 9.53 -16.44
N PHE A 56 16.85 9.30 -17.73
CA PHE A 56 16.20 10.31 -18.57
C PHE A 56 14.81 10.72 -18.03
N PHE A 57 14.00 9.75 -17.62
CA PHE A 57 12.67 10.01 -17.07
C PHE A 57 12.69 10.48 -15.61
N LYS A 58 13.83 10.35 -14.91
CA LYS A 58 13.98 10.63 -13.48
C LYS A 58 13.03 9.81 -12.61
N VAL A 59 12.95 8.51 -12.90
CA VAL A 59 12.14 7.54 -12.17
C VAL A 59 12.99 6.32 -11.79
N PRO A 60 12.63 5.52 -10.78
CA PRO A 60 13.26 4.24 -10.51
C PRO A 60 13.14 3.28 -11.70
N VAL A 61 14.09 2.35 -11.82
CA VAL A 61 14.09 1.34 -12.88
C VAL A 61 12.87 0.44 -12.75
N GLU A 62 12.52 0.07 -11.52
CA GLU A 62 11.39 -0.78 -11.15
C GLU A 62 10.06 -0.13 -11.60
N TYR A 63 9.88 1.16 -11.31
CA TYR A 63 8.73 1.92 -11.80
C TYR A 63 8.65 1.90 -13.33
N LEU A 64 9.76 2.17 -14.01
CA LEU A 64 9.81 2.18 -15.47
C LEU A 64 9.49 0.80 -16.08
N GLN A 65 9.92 -0.28 -15.40
CA GLN A 65 9.67 -1.67 -15.79
C GLN A 65 8.22 -2.11 -15.59
N GLY A 66 7.41 -1.34 -14.86
CA GLY A 66 6.01 -1.69 -14.61
C GLY A 66 5.75 -2.28 -13.22
N ALA A 67 6.71 -2.20 -12.28
CA ALA A 67 6.51 -2.64 -10.90
C ALA A 67 5.52 -1.72 -10.17
N GLY A 68 4.74 -2.31 -9.25
CA GLY A 68 3.70 -1.64 -8.48
C GLY A 68 2.65 -0.90 -9.31
N TRP A 69 2.04 0.12 -8.73
CA TRP A 69 0.96 0.89 -9.36
C TRP A 69 1.51 2.06 -10.17
N SER A 70 0.89 2.37 -11.31
CA SER A 70 1.19 3.59 -12.05
C SER A 70 0.59 4.81 -11.34
N GLN A 71 1.11 6.00 -11.67
CA GLN A 71 0.49 7.25 -11.21
C GLN A 71 -0.97 7.35 -11.65
N ASP A 72 -1.31 6.85 -12.86
CA ASP A 72 -2.68 6.83 -13.36
C ASP A 72 -3.57 5.90 -12.52
N ASP A 73 -3.10 4.69 -12.18
CA ASP A 73 -3.88 3.73 -11.36
C ASP A 73 -4.23 4.34 -9.99
N VAL A 74 -3.26 5.00 -9.35
CA VAL A 74 -3.50 5.69 -8.08
C VAL A 74 -4.46 6.86 -8.26
N VAL A 75 -4.31 7.65 -9.33
CA VAL A 75 -5.23 8.76 -9.63
C VAL A 75 -6.66 8.26 -9.83
N GLU A 76 -6.86 7.19 -10.61
CA GLU A 76 -8.16 6.57 -10.83
C GLU A 76 -8.79 6.13 -9.51
N PHE A 77 -8.03 5.46 -8.64
CA PHE A 77 -8.46 5.10 -7.30
C PHE A 77 -8.87 6.32 -6.46
N LEU A 78 -8.04 7.37 -6.43
CA LEU A 78 -8.37 8.57 -5.63
C LEU A 78 -9.60 9.32 -6.16
N LEU A 79 -9.79 9.38 -7.48
CA LEU A 79 -10.99 9.97 -8.07
C LEU A 79 -12.23 9.16 -7.73
N PHE A 80 -12.13 7.83 -7.79
CA PHE A 80 -13.18 6.92 -7.33
C PHE A 80 -13.54 7.18 -5.86
N MET A 81 -12.54 7.33 -4.98
CA MET A 81 -12.76 7.59 -3.55
C MET A 81 -13.43 8.93 -3.28
N ILE A 82 -13.06 9.98 -4.02
CA ILE A 82 -13.69 11.31 -3.88
C ILE A 82 -15.14 11.27 -4.32
N ALA A 83 -15.42 10.64 -5.45
CA ALA A 83 -16.77 10.54 -6.00
C ALA A 83 -17.73 9.74 -5.10
N ASN A 84 -17.22 8.71 -4.41
CA ASN A 84 -18.03 7.78 -3.62
C ASN A 84 -17.90 7.94 -2.11
N ARG A 85 -17.32 9.04 -1.63
CA ARG A 85 -16.98 9.24 -0.21
C ARG A 85 -18.16 9.13 0.79
N TYR A 86 -19.40 9.24 0.32
CA TYR A 86 -20.61 9.14 1.14
C TYR A 86 -21.54 8.01 0.71
N ASN A 87 -21.07 7.15 -0.20
CA ASN A 87 -21.81 5.97 -0.59
C ASN A 87 -21.53 4.85 0.41
N ASN A 88 -22.55 4.01 0.62
CA ASN A 88 -22.40 2.76 1.36
C ASN A 88 -21.43 1.82 0.61
N PHE A 89 -21.26 0.60 1.13
CA PHE A 89 -20.43 -0.44 0.54
C PHE A 89 -20.52 -0.53 -1.00
N PHE A 90 -19.37 -0.40 -1.68
CA PHE A 90 -19.27 -0.42 -3.14
C PHE A 90 -17.96 -1.06 -3.61
N ASP A 91 -18.03 -1.83 -4.69
CA ASP A 91 -16.86 -2.47 -5.33
C ASP A 91 -16.12 -1.48 -6.25
N GLY A 92 -14.90 -1.09 -5.88
CA GLY A 92 -14.10 -0.16 -6.67
C GLY A 92 -13.40 -0.78 -7.90
N PRO A 93 -12.72 0.02 -8.74
CA PRO A 93 -12.03 -0.41 -9.97
C PRO A 93 -10.93 -1.49 -9.83
N PHE A 94 -10.72 -2.02 -8.64
CA PHE A 94 -9.68 -2.99 -8.32
C PHE A 94 -10.19 -4.13 -7.41
N TYR A 95 -11.51 -4.39 -7.40
CA TYR A 95 -12.17 -5.35 -6.50
C TYR A 95 -11.96 -5.01 -5.02
N VAL A 96 -12.09 -3.74 -4.69
CA VAL A 96 -11.84 -3.20 -3.34
C VAL A 96 -13.16 -2.87 -2.70
N GLU A 97 -13.33 -3.34 -1.47
CA GLU A 97 -14.46 -3.00 -0.63
C GLU A 97 -14.17 -1.68 0.11
N VAL A 98 -15.04 -0.70 -0.10
CA VAL A 98 -14.95 0.61 0.57
C VAL A 98 -16.25 0.88 1.33
N ASP A 99 -16.13 1.16 2.62
CA ASP A 99 -17.27 1.52 3.48
C ASP A 99 -17.24 3.02 3.80
N ASN A 100 -18.10 3.82 3.14
CA ASN A 100 -18.24 5.25 3.41
C ASN A 100 -16.90 6.02 3.33
N GLY A 101 -16.13 5.75 2.27
CA GLY A 101 -14.82 6.36 2.06
C GLY A 101 -13.68 5.82 2.93
N LYS A 102 -13.94 4.74 3.70
CA LYS A 102 -12.92 4.04 4.46
C LYS A 102 -12.34 2.85 3.69
N VAL A 103 -11.04 2.68 3.79
CA VAL A 103 -10.29 1.59 3.15
C VAL A 103 -9.85 0.60 4.21
N PHE A 104 -10.19 -0.68 4.04
CA PHE A 104 -9.77 -1.78 4.92
C PHE A 104 -8.32 -2.16 4.68
N LYS A 105 -7.61 -2.54 5.75
CA LYS A 105 -6.20 -2.93 5.67
C LYS A 105 -5.95 -4.05 4.68
N TYR A 106 -6.78 -5.09 4.68
CA TYR A 106 -6.59 -6.24 3.81
C TYR A 106 -7.52 -6.23 2.59
N GLY A 107 -8.20 -5.11 2.33
CA GLY A 107 -9.13 -4.97 1.21
C GLY A 107 -10.52 -5.60 1.40
N PHE A 108 -10.71 -6.33 2.49
CA PHE A 108 -11.94 -7.02 2.87
C PHE A 108 -12.44 -6.53 4.21
N ASP A 109 -13.74 -6.65 4.49
CA ASP A 109 -14.24 -6.51 5.86
C ASP A 109 -13.91 -7.74 6.73
N LYS A 110 -14.30 -7.75 8.02
CA LYS A 110 -14.03 -8.91 8.90
C LYS A 110 -14.83 -10.17 8.52
N VAL A 111 -16.02 -10.01 7.94
CA VAL A 111 -16.89 -11.10 7.48
C VAL A 111 -16.27 -11.77 6.24
N ASP A 112 -15.68 -11.01 5.34
CA ASP A 112 -15.06 -11.58 4.13
C ASP A 112 -13.71 -12.26 4.43
N LEU A 113 -13.05 -11.93 5.56
CA LEU A 113 -11.92 -12.74 6.07
C LEU A 113 -12.31 -14.19 6.40
N TYR A 114 -13.60 -14.51 6.55
CA TYR A 114 -14.09 -15.88 6.71
C TYR A 114 -14.10 -16.69 5.41
N ASP A 115 -13.81 -16.07 4.27
CA ASP A 115 -13.70 -16.77 2.99
C ASP A 115 -12.23 -17.01 2.57
N VAL A 116 -11.27 -16.38 3.26
CA VAL A 116 -9.83 -16.58 3.03
C VAL A 116 -9.40 -17.98 3.48
N ASP A 117 -8.50 -18.65 2.77
CA ASP A 117 -7.94 -19.91 3.25
C ASP A 117 -7.21 -19.66 4.59
N PRO A 118 -7.52 -20.39 5.68
CA PRO A 118 -6.91 -20.16 6.99
C PRO A 118 -5.38 -20.07 6.94
N LYS A 119 -4.73 -20.87 6.08
CA LYS A 119 -3.26 -20.88 5.95
C LYS A 119 -2.68 -19.56 5.44
N ASP A 120 -3.49 -18.76 4.76
CA ASP A 120 -3.11 -17.48 4.18
C ASP A 120 -3.35 -16.32 5.17
N LEU A 121 -4.03 -16.56 6.32
CA LEU A 121 -4.25 -15.54 7.34
C LEU A 121 -2.93 -15.11 8.04
N PRO A 122 -2.75 -13.80 8.34
CA PRO A 122 -1.60 -13.31 9.07
C PRO A 122 -1.49 -13.96 10.45
N GLY A 123 -0.32 -14.49 10.77
CA GLY A 123 -0.08 -15.15 12.06
C GLY A 123 -0.57 -16.60 12.14
N TYR A 124 -1.09 -17.15 11.03
CA TYR A 124 -1.60 -18.51 10.99
C TYR A 124 -0.57 -19.54 11.45
N LYS A 125 0.64 -19.50 10.90
CA LYS A 125 1.68 -20.49 11.20
C LYS A 125 2.04 -20.46 12.68
N GLU A 126 2.18 -19.28 13.27
CA GLU A 126 2.50 -19.10 14.68
C GLU A 126 1.37 -19.63 15.57
N LYS A 127 0.12 -19.27 15.27
CA LYS A 127 -1.05 -19.71 16.04
C LYS A 127 -1.29 -21.21 15.92
N MET A 128 -1.09 -21.76 14.74
CA MET A 128 -1.17 -23.19 14.49
C MET A 128 -0.08 -23.93 15.24
N LYS A 129 1.12 -23.34 15.37
CA LYS A 129 2.15 -23.90 16.26
C LYS A 129 1.64 -23.97 17.69
N GLU A 130 1.23 -22.83 18.27
CA GLU A 130 0.67 -22.76 19.63
C GLU A 130 -0.44 -23.80 19.85
N TYR A 131 -1.39 -23.91 18.91
CA TYR A 131 -2.45 -24.91 18.97
C TYR A 131 -1.92 -26.34 18.97
N LEU A 132 -0.96 -26.68 18.10
CA LEU A 132 -0.36 -28.00 18.07
C LEU A 132 0.43 -28.30 19.35
N GLU A 133 1.13 -27.33 19.95
CA GLU A 133 1.85 -27.53 21.23
C GLU A 133 0.89 -27.92 22.38
N GLU A 134 -0.39 -27.56 22.29
CA GLU A 134 -1.41 -28.03 23.25
C GLU A 134 -1.88 -29.47 22.97
N GLN A 135 -1.75 -29.95 21.73
CA GLN A 135 -2.20 -31.28 21.29
C GLN A 135 -1.10 -32.35 21.36
N VAL A 136 0.17 -31.94 21.30
CA VAL A 136 1.33 -32.84 21.36
C VAL A 136 2.30 -32.45 22.47
N THR A 137 3.01 -33.42 23.04
CA THR A 137 4.07 -33.13 24.02
C THR A 137 5.36 -32.82 23.28
N ILE A 138 5.94 -31.64 23.52
CA ILE A 138 7.20 -31.19 22.92
C ILE A 138 8.29 -31.17 23.99
N ASP A 139 9.33 -31.98 23.81
CA ASP A 139 10.50 -32.04 24.69
C ASP A 139 11.69 -31.34 24.04
N GLU A 140 12.27 -30.34 24.74
CA GLU A 140 13.55 -29.75 24.35
C GLU A 140 14.72 -30.58 24.86
N ASN A 141 15.56 -31.12 23.96
CA ASN A 141 16.77 -31.85 24.31
C ASN A 141 18.01 -31.31 23.56
N GLU A 142 19.21 -31.78 23.91
CA GLU A 142 20.48 -31.35 23.30
C GLU A 142 20.57 -31.59 21.78
N LYS A 143 19.68 -32.44 21.23
CA LYS A 143 19.58 -32.68 19.80
C LYS A 143 18.57 -31.75 19.14
N GLY A 144 17.49 -31.35 19.82
CA GLY A 144 16.49 -30.37 19.37
C GLY A 144 15.09 -30.62 19.97
N ARG A 145 14.02 -30.13 19.32
CA ARG A 145 12.63 -30.28 19.78
C ARG A 145 12.05 -31.63 19.35
N LYS A 146 11.89 -32.57 20.28
CA LYS A 146 11.26 -33.88 20.03
C LYS A 146 9.76 -33.82 20.29
N VAL A 147 8.95 -34.47 19.45
CA VAL A 147 7.49 -34.52 19.60
C VAL A 147 7.06 -35.93 20.00
N THR A 148 6.19 -36.05 21.00
CA THR A 148 5.57 -37.31 21.43
C THR A 148 4.06 -37.11 21.67
N HIS A 149 3.26 -38.14 21.39
CA HIS A 149 1.80 -38.12 21.63
C HIS A 149 1.34 -39.44 22.25
N SER A 150 0.19 -39.43 22.95
CA SER A 150 -0.32 -40.60 23.70
C SER A 150 -0.76 -41.77 22.82
N ASP A 151 -1.02 -41.52 21.53
CA ASP A 151 -1.41 -42.53 20.54
C ASP A 151 -0.29 -42.74 19.50
N ASP A 152 0.83 -43.31 19.96
CA ASP A 152 1.85 -44.18 19.33
C ASP A 152 2.27 -44.11 17.82
N TYR A 153 1.87 -43.12 17.01
CA TYR A 153 2.22 -43.09 15.58
C TYR A 153 3.38 -42.17 15.17
N LEU A 154 3.88 -41.30 16.05
CA LEU A 154 5.03 -40.43 15.76
C LEU A 154 6.30 -41.02 16.38
N GLN A 155 7.14 -41.68 15.56
CA GLN A 155 8.35 -42.35 16.05
C GLN A 155 9.68 -41.60 15.83
N ASP A 156 9.73 -40.41 15.21
CA ASP A 156 11.00 -39.71 14.96
C ASP A 156 10.97 -38.18 15.19
N ASP A 157 12.18 -37.62 15.35
CA ASP A 157 12.56 -36.38 16.03
C ASP A 157 12.41 -35.10 15.15
N TYR A 158 12.16 -33.94 15.78
CA TYR A 158 12.11 -32.56 15.22
C TYR A 158 10.74 -31.98 14.78
N TYR A 159 10.13 -31.17 15.67
CA TYR A 159 8.83 -30.50 15.48
C TYR A 159 8.71 -29.63 14.20
N ASP A 160 9.74 -28.86 13.84
CA ASP A 160 9.67 -27.97 12.67
C ASP A 160 9.72 -28.74 11.34
N ASP A 161 10.42 -29.89 11.31
CA ASP A 161 10.62 -30.68 10.09
C ASP A 161 9.34 -31.42 9.66
N TYR A 162 8.41 -31.62 10.60
CA TYR A 162 7.14 -32.31 10.38
C TYR A 162 5.90 -31.42 10.56
N PHE A 163 6.07 -30.10 10.65
CA PHE A 163 4.95 -29.18 10.93
C PHE A 163 3.75 -29.38 9.99
N ASP A 164 3.98 -29.50 8.68
CA ASP A 164 2.89 -29.67 7.70
C ASP A 164 2.17 -31.03 7.85
N GLU A 165 2.92 -32.09 8.21
CA GLU A 165 2.33 -33.41 8.49
C GLU A 165 1.51 -33.37 9.79
N LEU A 166 2.02 -32.70 10.82
CA LEU A 166 1.30 -32.50 12.08
C LEU A 166 0.01 -31.69 11.88
N VAL A 167 0.03 -30.63 11.06
CA VAL A 167 -1.19 -29.90 10.68
C VAL A 167 -2.17 -30.84 9.99
N GLY A 168 -1.71 -31.64 9.01
CA GLY A 168 -2.58 -32.60 8.31
C GLY A 168 -3.20 -33.68 9.20
N VAL A 169 -2.51 -34.09 10.27
CA VAL A 169 -2.99 -35.12 11.21
C VAL A 169 -3.88 -34.53 12.32
N TYR A 170 -3.45 -33.43 12.93
CA TYR A 170 -4.04 -32.90 14.17
C TYR A 170 -4.87 -31.62 13.99
N ALA A 171 -4.79 -30.99 12.81
CA ALA A 171 -5.60 -29.83 12.46
C ALA A 171 -6.06 -29.86 10.98
N PRO A 172 -6.67 -30.96 10.49
CA PRO A 172 -7.03 -31.10 9.07
C PRO A 172 -8.09 -30.10 8.58
N ASN A 173 -8.86 -29.48 9.50
CA ASN A 173 -9.84 -28.41 9.26
C ASN A 173 -9.86 -27.47 10.48
N ASP A 174 -8.93 -26.53 10.51
CA ASP A 174 -8.55 -25.72 11.67
C ASP A 174 -9.48 -24.54 12.03
N GLU A 175 -10.80 -24.75 12.01
CA GLU A 175 -11.80 -23.69 12.22
C GLU A 175 -11.61 -22.93 13.55
N VAL A 176 -11.12 -23.61 14.59
CA VAL A 176 -10.81 -22.98 15.90
C VAL A 176 -9.65 -21.99 15.79
N VAL A 177 -8.55 -22.38 15.14
CA VAL A 177 -7.38 -21.51 14.93
C VAL A 177 -7.76 -20.35 14.02
N ARG A 178 -8.52 -20.62 12.95
CA ARG A 178 -9.09 -19.62 12.05
C ARG A 178 -9.92 -18.58 12.81
N GLN A 179 -10.91 -19.01 13.60
CA GLN A 179 -11.80 -18.10 14.34
C GLN A 179 -11.00 -17.22 15.31
N SER A 180 -10.09 -17.84 16.07
CA SER A 180 -9.22 -17.11 16.99
C SER A 180 -8.38 -16.06 16.27
N LEU A 181 -7.85 -16.38 15.08
CA LEU A 181 -7.07 -15.44 14.27
C LEU A 181 -7.93 -14.30 13.75
N ILE A 182 -9.10 -14.57 13.18
CA ILE A 182 -10.01 -13.54 12.65
C ILE A 182 -10.48 -12.59 13.76
N ASP A 183 -10.77 -13.14 14.95
CA ASP A 183 -11.14 -12.35 16.12
C ASP A 183 -9.98 -11.44 16.59
N GLU A 184 -8.75 -11.96 16.55
CA GLU A 184 -7.52 -11.24 16.89
C GLU A 184 -7.08 -10.23 15.81
N ILE A 185 -7.44 -10.46 14.54
CA ILE A 185 -7.19 -9.53 13.45
C ILE A 185 -8.08 -8.30 13.67
N ASP A 186 -7.48 -7.27 14.24
CA ASP A 186 -7.93 -5.90 14.04
C ASP A 186 -7.65 -5.58 12.57
N ASN A 187 -8.71 -5.42 11.79
CA ASN A 187 -8.64 -5.09 10.37
C ASN A 187 -8.86 -3.58 10.23
N PRO A 188 -7.85 -2.75 10.56
CA PRO A 188 -8.06 -1.33 10.74
C PRO A 188 -8.47 -0.70 9.41
N THR A 189 -9.24 0.38 9.53
CA THR A 189 -9.64 1.19 8.39
C THR A 189 -8.97 2.55 8.43
N ILE A 190 -8.73 3.13 7.26
CA ILE A 190 -8.35 4.54 7.11
C ILE A 190 -9.50 5.25 6.42
N ASP A 191 -10.03 6.31 7.04
CA ASP A 191 -10.98 7.24 6.43
C ASP A 191 -10.27 8.11 5.40
N LEU A 192 -10.05 7.53 4.22
CA LEU A 192 -9.35 8.16 3.11
C LEU A 192 -10.15 9.36 2.58
N ALA A 193 -11.47 9.31 2.63
CA ALA A 193 -12.31 10.47 2.28
C ALA A 193 -11.99 11.71 3.15
N SER A 194 -11.87 11.53 4.46
CA SER A 194 -11.45 12.60 5.38
C SER A 194 -10.01 13.04 5.14
N VAL A 195 -9.11 12.10 4.84
CA VAL A 195 -7.70 12.41 4.50
C VAL A 195 -7.63 13.30 3.25
N LEU A 196 -8.32 12.91 2.17
CA LEU A 196 -8.39 13.69 0.93
C LEU A 196 -9.03 15.06 1.15
N GLY A 197 -10.03 15.15 2.03
CA GLY A 197 -10.61 16.41 2.48
C GLY A 197 -9.62 17.37 3.16
N GLY A 198 -8.55 16.86 3.77
CA GLY A 198 -7.47 17.67 4.34
C GLY A 198 -6.34 17.99 3.36
N LEU A 199 -6.11 17.13 2.36
CA LEU A 199 -5.06 17.31 1.36
C LEU A 199 -5.50 18.26 0.24
N LEU A 200 -6.75 18.20 -0.19
CA LEU A 200 -7.26 18.92 -1.35
C LEU A 200 -8.09 20.16 -0.97
N PRO A 201 -8.08 21.23 -1.80
CA PRO A 201 -9.00 22.34 -1.65
C PRO A 201 -10.47 21.91 -1.80
N GLY A 202 -11.36 22.41 -0.94
CA GLY A 202 -12.76 21.98 -0.92
C GLY A 202 -13.60 22.40 -2.13
N ASP A 203 -13.16 23.39 -2.92
CA ASP A 203 -13.74 23.73 -4.21
C ASP A 203 -13.30 22.75 -5.31
N GLU A 204 -12.05 22.31 -5.31
CA GLU A 204 -11.56 21.28 -6.23
C GLU A 204 -12.24 19.92 -6.00
N ILE A 205 -12.41 19.52 -4.72
CA ILE A 205 -13.18 18.33 -4.36
C ILE A 205 -14.61 18.42 -4.93
N ARG A 206 -15.27 19.57 -4.74
CA ARG A 206 -16.62 19.79 -5.25
C ARG A 206 -16.69 19.73 -6.78
N LYS A 207 -15.66 20.18 -7.51
CA LYS A 207 -15.62 20.04 -8.98
C LYS A 207 -15.61 18.58 -9.39
N ILE A 208 -14.84 17.74 -8.70
CA ILE A 208 -14.78 16.29 -8.96
C ILE A 208 -16.14 15.66 -8.65
N GLU A 209 -16.71 15.94 -7.47
CA GLU A 209 -18.03 15.42 -7.04
C GLU A 209 -19.17 15.84 -7.99
N THR A 210 -19.17 17.10 -8.45
CA THR A 210 -20.25 17.67 -9.27
C THR A 210 -20.12 17.42 -10.77
N ALA A 211 -19.05 16.75 -11.22
CA ALA A 211 -18.88 16.36 -12.62
C ALA A 211 -19.92 15.31 -13.10
N TYR A 212 -21.02 15.14 -12.35
CA TYR A 212 -22.12 14.22 -12.59
C TYR A 212 -21.64 12.77 -12.70
N ILE A 213 -20.82 12.41 -11.73
CA ILE A 213 -20.36 11.04 -11.49
C ILE A 213 -21.52 10.26 -10.84
N GLU A 214 -22.56 9.96 -11.62
CA GLU A 214 -23.55 8.98 -11.22
C GLU A 214 -22.92 7.60 -11.38
N PHE A 215 -22.36 7.04 -10.29
CA PHE A 215 -22.18 5.60 -10.13
C PHE A 215 -23.55 4.93 -9.98
N VAL A 216 -24.41 5.09 -10.99
CA VAL A 216 -25.46 4.11 -11.25
C VAL A 216 -24.70 2.88 -11.74
N PHE A 217 -25.12 1.70 -11.28
CA PHE A 217 -24.60 0.34 -11.47
C PHE A 217 -24.15 -0.10 -12.89
N GLU A 218 -24.04 0.81 -13.86
CA GLU A 218 -23.53 0.65 -15.21
C GLU A 218 -22.31 1.56 -15.43
N ASP A 219 -21.12 1.09 -15.05
CA ASP A 219 -19.77 1.23 -15.67
C ASP A 219 -19.26 2.56 -16.29
N LYS A 220 -20.05 3.62 -16.43
CA LYS A 220 -19.73 4.79 -17.25
C LYS A 220 -18.55 5.61 -16.73
N LEU A 221 -18.39 5.76 -15.41
CA LEU A 221 -17.23 6.48 -14.90
C LEU A 221 -15.95 5.69 -15.05
N LEU A 222 -15.96 4.38 -14.78
CA LEU A 222 -14.78 3.55 -15.03
C LEU A 222 -14.41 3.62 -16.51
N GLU A 223 -15.39 3.50 -17.42
CA GLU A 223 -15.15 3.64 -18.85
C GLU A 223 -14.58 5.02 -19.22
N GLU A 224 -15.10 6.11 -18.67
CA GLU A 224 -14.59 7.46 -18.94
C GLU A 224 -13.22 7.74 -18.31
N LEU A 225 -12.96 7.29 -17.08
CA LEU A 225 -11.64 7.40 -16.43
C LEU A 225 -10.61 6.56 -17.18
N HIS A 226 -10.94 5.31 -17.50
CA HIS A 226 -10.10 4.41 -18.30
C HIS A 226 -9.85 4.98 -19.71
N SER A 227 -10.77 5.82 -20.23
CA SER A 227 -10.57 6.49 -21.53
C SER A 227 -9.44 7.53 -21.51
N ARG A 228 -8.97 7.94 -20.31
CA ARG A 228 -7.91 8.96 -20.10
C ARG A 228 -8.13 10.20 -20.98
N ASN A 229 -9.34 10.74 -20.92
CA ASN A 229 -9.78 11.90 -21.71
C ASN A 229 -9.32 13.24 -21.09
N GLU A 230 -9.72 14.36 -21.69
CA GLU A 230 -9.35 15.71 -21.20
C GLU A 230 -9.78 15.95 -19.74
N THR A 231 -10.94 15.43 -19.33
CA THR A 231 -11.45 15.52 -17.95
C THR A 231 -10.56 14.77 -16.98
N PHE A 232 -10.17 13.53 -17.31
CA PHE A 232 -9.24 12.75 -16.50
C PHE A 232 -7.93 13.52 -16.27
N PHE A 233 -7.32 14.07 -17.33
CA PHE A 233 -6.07 14.81 -17.19
C PHE A 233 -6.23 16.12 -16.41
N ALA A 234 -7.39 16.78 -16.49
CA ALA A 234 -7.69 17.94 -15.67
C ALA A 234 -7.74 17.59 -14.18
N PHE A 235 -8.38 16.47 -13.81
CA PHE A 235 -8.46 16.00 -12.43
C PHE A 235 -7.14 15.41 -11.92
N LYS A 236 -6.44 14.64 -12.76
CA LYS A 236 -5.08 14.16 -12.49
C LYS A 236 -4.16 15.32 -12.09
N LYS A 237 -4.23 16.43 -12.83
CA LYS A 237 -3.44 17.63 -12.53
C LYS A 237 -3.76 18.19 -11.15
N ILE A 238 -5.04 18.32 -10.79
CA ILE A 238 -5.45 18.78 -9.45
C ILE A 238 -4.84 17.89 -8.36
N LEU A 239 -4.92 16.58 -8.51
CA LEU A 239 -4.39 15.64 -7.53
C LEU A 239 -2.86 15.73 -7.44
N VAL A 240 -2.15 15.70 -8.57
CA VAL A 240 -0.67 15.78 -8.61
C VAL A 240 -0.15 17.11 -8.05
N ASP A 241 -0.85 18.22 -8.27
CA ASP A 241 -0.45 19.54 -7.75
C ASP A 241 -0.61 19.65 -6.22
N ASN A 242 -1.44 18.80 -5.59
CA ASN A 242 -1.77 18.88 -4.16
C ASN A 242 -1.28 17.68 -3.34
N ILE A 243 -0.96 16.56 -3.97
CA ILE A 243 -0.56 15.30 -3.32
C ILE A 243 0.84 14.93 -3.79
N LYS A 244 1.83 15.15 -2.92
CA LYS A 244 3.26 14.94 -3.23
C LYS A 244 3.56 13.47 -3.50
N SER A 245 2.90 12.56 -2.79
CA SER A 245 3.08 11.12 -2.95
C SER A 245 2.80 10.61 -4.36
N LEU A 246 1.99 11.32 -5.16
CA LEU A 246 1.76 10.96 -6.57
C LEU A 246 3.00 11.16 -7.45
N SER A 247 3.97 11.97 -7.02
CA SER A 247 5.24 12.16 -7.73
C SER A 247 6.39 11.34 -7.13
N ASP A 248 6.13 10.55 -6.09
CA ASP A 248 7.10 9.65 -5.47
C ASP A 248 7.09 8.31 -6.19
N TYR A 249 7.81 8.23 -7.31
CA TYR A 249 7.83 7.03 -8.15
C TYR A 249 8.44 5.80 -7.47
N ALA A 250 9.25 5.99 -6.42
CA ALA A 250 9.76 4.87 -5.62
C ALA A 250 8.66 4.28 -4.74
N PHE A 251 7.87 5.16 -4.11
CA PHE A 251 6.66 4.73 -3.42
C PHE A 251 5.70 4.00 -4.38
N LEU A 252 5.39 4.59 -5.54
CA LEU A 252 4.48 3.98 -6.52
C LEU A 252 4.93 2.58 -6.98
N ALA A 253 6.24 2.41 -7.23
CA ALA A 253 6.82 1.12 -7.62
C ALA A 253 6.69 0.05 -6.54
N SER A 254 6.68 0.44 -5.26
CA SER A 254 6.61 -0.49 -4.12
C SER A 254 5.19 -0.97 -3.80
N ILE A 255 4.15 -0.35 -4.37
CA ILE A 255 2.75 -0.68 -4.06
C ILE A 255 2.41 -2.07 -4.59
N GLY A 256 1.86 -2.93 -3.74
CA GLY A 256 1.41 -4.27 -4.15
C GLY A 256 2.53 -5.30 -4.35
N GLU A 257 3.76 -5.00 -3.89
CA GLU A 257 4.83 -6.00 -3.85
C GLU A 257 4.66 -6.92 -2.62
N GLY A 258 4.52 -8.23 -2.84
CA GLY A 258 4.49 -9.22 -1.75
C GLY A 258 3.85 -10.56 -2.12
N TRP A 259 4.08 -11.56 -1.27
CA TRP A 259 3.38 -12.86 -1.31
C TRP A 259 2.60 -13.06 0.00
N GLY A 260 1.46 -13.75 -0.07
CA GLY A 260 0.56 -13.97 1.07
C GLY A 260 -0.34 -12.76 1.40
N MET A 261 -1.06 -12.81 2.52
CA MET A 261 -1.95 -11.75 2.95
C MET A 261 -1.16 -10.52 3.44
N GLN A 262 -1.09 -9.51 2.59
CA GLN A 262 -0.44 -8.22 2.82
C GLN A 262 -1.50 -7.10 2.92
N PRO A 263 -1.16 -5.93 3.49
CA PRO A 263 -2.02 -4.77 3.35
C PRO A 263 -2.34 -4.52 1.87
N SER A 264 -3.59 -4.22 1.56
CA SER A 264 -4.02 -3.97 0.20
C SER A 264 -3.28 -2.75 -0.38
N PRO A 265 -3.03 -2.73 -1.70
CA PRO A 265 -2.47 -1.55 -2.37
C PRO A 265 -3.14 -0.23 -1.98
N GLU A 266 -4.46 -0.23 -1.90
CA GLU A 266 -5.31 0.90 -1.56
C GLU A 266 -5.09 1.36 -0.13
N TYR A 267 -4.94 0.42 0.81
CA TYR A 267 -4.62 0.77 2.19
C TYR A 267 -3.21 1.34 2.31
N VAL A 268 -2.24 0.80 1.56
CA VAL A 268 -0.87 1.35 1.52
C VAL A 268 -0.89 2.78 1.00
N ILE A 269 -1.67 3.07 -0.04
CA ILE A 269 -1.92 4.41 -0.54
C ILE A 269 -2.59 5.28 0.54
N ALA A 270 -3.68 4.80 1.15
CA ALA A 270 -4.41 5.54 2.16
C ALA A 270 -3.54 5.89 3.37
N LYS A 271 -2.67 4.96 3.79
CA LYS A 271 -1.70 5.15 4.87
C LYS A 271 -0.68 6.22 4.49
N ARG A 272 -0.05 6.13 3.32
CA ARG A 272 0.91 7.13 2.83
C ARG A 272 0.31 8.53 2.77
N LEU A 273 -0.94 8.66 2.31
CA LEU A 273 -1.64 9.94 2.24
C LEU A 273 -2.05 10.46 3.63
N SER A 274 -2.40 9.57 4.55
CA SER A 274 -2.66 9.93 5.94
C SER A 274 -1.40 10.52 6.58
N ASP A 275 -0.24 9.89 6.37
CA ASP A 275 1.06 10.35 6.85
C ASP A 275 1.40 11.73 6.25
N GLU A 276 1.22 11.89 4.93
CA GLU A 276 1.43 13.18 4.24
C GLU A 276 0.51 14.30 4.80
N LEU A 277 -0.74 13.98 5.14
CA LEU A 277 -1.64 14.94 5.77
C LEU A 277 -1.15 15.35 7.17
N GLN A 278 -0.64 14.40 7.96
CA GLN A 278 -0.08 14.72 9.28
C GLN A 278 1.14 15.62 9.16
N GLU A 279 2.05 15.34 8.21
CA GLU A 279 3.18 16.22 7.90
C GLU A 279 2.72 17.63 7.51
N LYS A 280 1.74 17.74 6.60
CA LYS A 280 1.16 19.03 6.18
C LYS A 280 0.58 19.82 7.36
N LYS A 281 -0.13 19.15 8.27
CA LYS A 281 -0.67 19.77 9.49
C LYS A 281 0.45 20.24 10.42
N PHE A 282 1.48 19.42 10.60
CA PHE A 282 2.64 19.75 11.40
C PHE A 282 3.40 20.97 10.84
N ASP A 283 3.70 20.99 9.54
CA ASP A 283 4.40 22.09 8.88
C ASP A 283 3.61 23.40 8.95
N SER A 284 2.30 23.34 8.71
CA SER A 284 1.41 24.50 8.85
C SER A 284 1.44 25.05 10.28
N LYS A 285 1.38 24.16 11.28
CA LYS A 285 1.46 24.56 12.68
C LYS A 285 2.84 25.13 13.02
N MET A 286 3.90 24.51 12.53
CA MET A 286 5.29 24.96 12.69
C MET A 286 5.48 26.38 12.17
N ALA A 287 4.99 26.66 10.96
CA ALA A 287 5.03 27.99 10.35
C ALA A 287 4.26 29.05 11.17
N SER A 288 3.17 28.65 11.85
CA SER A 288 2.37 29.55 12.67
C SER A 288 3.12 30.11 13.90
N PHE A 289 4.15 29.40 14.39
CA PHE A 289 4.87 29.79 15.60
C PHE A 289 5.80 31.00 15.42
N LYS A 290 6.08 31.46 14.18
CA LYS A 290 6.93 32.63 13.83
C LYS A 290 8.35 32.66 14.44
N VAL A 291 8.73 31.62 15.20
CA VAL A 291 10.01 31.43 15.88
C VAL A 291 10.37 29.96 15.72
N ASP A 292 11.64 29.67 15.39
CA ASP A 292 12.17 28.31 15.33
C ASP A 292 12.05 27.66 16.73
N PRO A 293 11.18 26.65 16.94
CA PRO A 293 10.98 26.08 18.26
C PRO A 293 12.20 25.29 18.74
N TYR A 294 13.06 24.81 17.84
CA TYR A 294 14.33 24.18 18.21
C TYR A 294 15.37 25.20 18.72
N LYS A 295 15.10 26.50 18.55
CA LYS A 295 15.92 27.62 19.05
C LYS A 295 15.12 28.58 19.95
N ALA A 296 13.90 28.19 20.34
CA ALA A 296 13.05 29.05 21.14
C ALA A 296 13.60 29.13 22.57
N SER A 297 13.90 30.35 23.02
CA SER A 297 14.20 30.58 24.44
C SER A 297 12.93 30.35 25.29
N LYS A 298 13.09 30.05 26.59
CA LYS A 298 11.96 29.92 27.52
C LYS A 298 10.98 31.10 27.44
N LYS A 299 11.50 32.32 27.32
CA LYS A 299 10.70 33.54 27.14
C LYS A 299 9.87 33.54 25.84
N ASN A 300 10.40 32.95 24.76
CA ASN A 300 9.67 32.83 23.50
C ASN A 300 8.57 31.77 23.60
N ILE A 301 8.82 30.66 24.30
CA ILE A 301 7.84 29.60 24.55
C ILE A 301 6.68 30.13 25.42
N ASP A 302 7.00 30.85 26.50
CA ASP A 302 5.99 31.45 27.38
C ASP A 302 5.14 32.51 26.66
N ALA A 303 5.65 33.10 25.57
CA ALA A 303 4.93 34.05 24.73
C ALA A 303 4.12 33.39 23.60
N MET A 304 4.26 32.07 23.37
CA MET A 304 3.45 31.35 22.40
C MET A 304 2.02 31.20 22.93
N SER A 305 1.04 31.70 22.19
CA SER A 305 -0.37 31.47 22.47
C SER A 305 -0.75 30.05 22.02
N ILE A 306 -0.66 29.08 22.93
CA ILE A 306 -1.09 27.70 22.69
C ILE A 306 -2.58 27.57 22.99
N THR A 307 -3.36 27.14 22.00
CA THR A 307 -4.81 26.93 22.14
C THR A 307 -5.13 25.47 22.47
N SER A 308 -6.36 25.19 22.92
CA SER A 308 -6.82 23.80 23.12
C SER A 308 -6.77 22.96 21.83
N ASN A 309 -6.97 23.59 20.65
CA ASN A 309 -6.83 22.92 19.37
C ASN A 309 -5.37 22.56 19.08
N ASP A 310 -4.41 23.37 19.52
CA ASP A 310 -2.98 23.08 19.37
C ASP A 310 -2.56 21.89 20.23
N HIS A 311 -3.10 21.79 21.45
CA HIS A 311 -2.91 20.59 22.27
C HIS A 311 -3.48 19.35 21.59
N LYS A 312 -4.69 19.44 21.03
CA LYS A 312 -5.31 18.31 20.31
C LYS A 312 -4.44 17.86 19.13
N LEU A 313 -3.97 18.80 18.32
CA LEU A 313 -3.09 18.50 17.18
C LEU A 313 -1.77 17.85 17.64
N LEU A 314 -1.15 18.37 18.71
CA LEU A 314 0.05 17.76 19.29
C LEU A 314 -0.20 16.33 19.76
N PHE A 315 -1.34 16.07 20.41
CA PHE A 315 -1.73 14.71 20.79
C PHE A 315 -1.93 13.81 19.57
N GLU A 316 -2.58 14.29 18.51
CA GLU A 316 -2.76 13.54 17.24
C GLU A 316 -1.40 13.15 16.63
N ILE A 317 -0.45 14.10 16.56
CA ILE A 317 0.90 13.86 16.03
C ILE A 317 1.66 12.86 16.91
N VAL A 318 1.62 13.01 18.23
CA VAL A 318 2.32 12.09 19.14
C VAL A 318 1.74 10.67 19.05
N ALA A 319 0.41 10.54 19.00
CA ALA A 319 -0.25 9.24 18.82
C ALA A 319 0.18 8.58 17.50
N HIS A 320 0.22 9.35 16.42
CA HIS A 320 0.69 8.89 15.12
C HIS A 320 2.13 8.39 15.15
N LEU A 321 3.06 9.18 15.69
CA LEU A 321 4.48 8.79 15.81
C LEU A 321 4.67 7.56 16.70
N LEU A 322 3.86 7.39 17.74
CA LEU A 322 3.90 6.19 18.58
C LEU A 322 3.46 4.96 17.81
N ASP A 323 2.43 5.06 16.97
CA ASP A 323 1.98 3.93 16.15
C ASP A 323 2.98 3.57 15.05
N GLU A 324 3.61 4.56 14.40
CA GLU A 324 4.70 4.31 13.46
C GLU A 324 5.88 3.61 14.14
N ASN A 325 6.26 4.03 15.35
CA ASN A 325 7.33 3.38 16.10
C ASN A 325 7.00 1.94 16.49
N LYS A 326 5.74 1.63 16.83
CA LYS A 326 5.31 0.25 17.09
C LYS A 326 5.43 -0.62 15.84
N GLU A 327 4.99 -0.11 14.69
CA GLU A 327 5.06 -0.83 13.42
C GLU A 327 6.53 -1.05 12.99
N LEU A 328 7.38 -0.03 13.13
CA LEU A 328 8.82 -0.16 12.91
C LEU A 328 9.45 -1.22 13.81
N LYS A 329 9.11 -1.21 15.11
CA LYS A 329 9.58 -2.22 16.05
C LYS A 329 9.17 -3.63 15.60
N LYS A 330 7.91 -3.84 15.21
CA LYS A 330 7.43 -5.13 14.70
C LYS A 330 8.24 -5.61 13.50
N ARG A 331 8.56 -4.71 12.57
CA ARG A 331 9.39 -5.05 11.39
C ARG A 331 10.82 -5.41 11.79
N VAL A 332 11.41 -4.68 12.75
CA VAL A 332 12.74 -4.99 13.29
C VAL A 332 12.74 -6.38 13.94
N ASP A 333 11.76 -6.67 14.80
CA ASP A 333 11.64 -7.97 15.48
C ASP A 333 11.49 -9.13 14.46
N GLN A 334 10.72 -8.91 13.38
CA GLN A 334 10.60 -9.87 12.28
C GLN A 334 11.91 -10.10 11.51
N LEU A 335 12.73 -9.06 11.35
CA LEU A 335 14.03 -9.17 10.69
C LEU A 335 15.05 -9.86 11.59
N GLU A 336 15.07 -9.55 12.89
CA GLU A 336 15.90 -10.24 13.88
C GLU A 336 15.63 -11.75 13.89
N ASN A 337 14.35 -12.15 13.82
CA ASN A 337 13.95 -13.56 13.75
C ASN A 337 14.37 -14.28 12.44
N LYS A 338 14.72 -13.52 11.39
CA LYS A 338 15.20 -14.06 10.10
C LYS A 338 16.72 -14.12 10.00
N LEU A 339 17.45 -13.51 10.93
CA LEU A 339 18.91 -13.60 10.96
C LEU A 339 19.34 -14.94 11.60
N PRO A 340 20.32 -15.67 11.03
CA PRO A 340 20.85 -16.87 11.67
C PRO A 340 21.48 -16.49 13.02
N LYS A 341 21.09 -17.22 14.07
CA LYS A 341 21.57 -17.05 15.45
C LYS A 341 23.06 -17.35 15.59
#